data_AF-A0A2A4VGB5-F1
#
_entry.id   AF-A0A2A4VGB5-F1
#
_cell.length_a   1.000
_cell.length_b   1.000
_cell.length_c   1.000
_cell.angle_alpha   90.00
_cell.angle_beta   90.00
_cell.angle_gamma   90.00
#
_symmetry.space_group_name_H-M   'P 1'
#
loop_
_entity.id
_entity.type
_entity.pdbx_description
1 polymer ?
#
loop_
_entity_poly.entity_id
_entity_poly.type
_entity_poly.pdbx_seq_one_letter_code
_entity_poly.pdbx_strand_id
1 'polypeptide(L)'
;MFTQVVLPWWGWGYLLVVLTIFVTSFFSEKSLNMNEVSASAMSLFSICVFVIGFYNPLVVQFLGILIIPMTLIGIYWEFTSAIYETGNAQDELAREADLSDGERTLLLNVAIGFNALIVVPGYVLGIILSIYVLGIV
;
A
#
# COMPACT_ATOMS: atom_id res chain seq x y z
N MET A 1 23.81 19.00 -9.97
CA MET A 1 23.07 19.77 -8.96
C MET A 1 22.02 18.82 -8.40
N PHE A 2 22.29 18.17 -7.26
CA PHE A 2 21.28 17.31 -6.62
C PHE A 2 20.18 18.23 -6.10
N THR A 3 19.05 18.28 -6.80
CA THR A 3 17.84 18.93 -6.29
C THR A 3 17.45 18.19 -5.02
N GLN A 4 17.54 18.85 -3.88
CA GLN A 4 17.10 18.28 -2.61
C GLN A 4 15.65 17.82 -2.78
N VAL A 5 15.39 16.54 -2.50
CA VAL A 5 14.02 16.01 -2.46
C VAL A 5 13.34 16.66 -1.26
N VAL A 6 12.68 17.79 -1.49
CA VAL A 6 11.90 18.47 -0.44
C VAL A 6 10.48 17.90 -0.50
N LEU A 7 10.32 16.70 0.04
CA LEU A 7 9.00 16.23 0.44
C LEU A 7 8.53 17.09 1.63
N PRO A 8 7.24 17.47 1.68
CA PRO A 8 6.70 18.09 2.88
C PRO A 8 6.82 17.11 4.06
N TRP A 9 6.91 17.64 5.28
CA TRP A 9 7.12 16.83 6.50
C TRP A 9 6.09 15.69 6.65
N TRP A 10 4.85 15.91 6.22
CA TRP A 10 3.80 14.90 6.27
C TRP A 10 3.98 13.80 5.21
N GLY A 11 4.65 14.07 4.09
CA GLY A 11 5.00 13.07 3.08
C GLY A 11 6.07 12.11 3.62
N TRP A 12 7.07 12.65 4.35
CA TRP A 12 8.01 11.83 5.10
C TRP A 12 7.33 11.02 6.20
N GLY A 13 6.40 11.64 6.93
CA GLY A 13 5.59 10.96 7.94
C GLY A 13 4.79 9.79 7.35
N TYR A 14 4.14 10.00 6.21
CA TYR A 14 3.41 8.96 5.50
C TYR A 14 4.32 7.78 5.11
N LEU A 15 5.47 8.04 4.46
CA LEU A 15 6.41 6.99 4.07
C LEU A 15 6.93 6.19 5.27
N LEU A 16 7.18 6.85 6.40
CA LEU A 16 7.62 6.20 7.63
C LEU A 16 6.52 5.28 8.21
N VAL A 17 5.26 5.71 8.15
CA VAL A 17 4.12 4.88 8.56
C VAL A 17 3.99 3.63 7.68
N VAL A 18 4.06 3.78 6.34
CA VAL A 18 4.00 2.62 5.43
C VAL A 18 5.15 1.65 5.69
N LEU A 19 6.36 2.17 5.88
CA LEU A 19 7.53 1.35 6.21
C LEU A 19 7.36 0.61 7.54
N THR A 20 6.85 1.30 8.56
CA THR A 20 6.64 0.70 9.89
C THR A 20 5.66 -0.46 9.80
N ILE A 21 4.55 -0.29 9.06
CA ILE A 21 3.54 -1.33 8.87
C ILE A 21 4.12 -2.54 8.15
N PHE A 22 4.84 -2.32 7.05
CA PHE A 22 5.51 -3.39 6.32
C PHE A 22 6.46 -4.20 7.21
N VAL A 23 7.28 -3.50 8.00
CA VAL A 23 8.23 -4.15 8.92
C VAL A 23 7.49 -4.91 10.03
N THR A 24 6.43 -4.34 10.60
CA THR A 24 5.64 -5.04 11.63
C THR A 24 4.94 -6.27 11.09
N SER A 25 4.38 -6.23 9.87
CA SER A 25 3.77 -7.39 9.23
C SER A 25 4.81 -8.49 8.97
N PHE A 26 6.02 -8.10 8.54
CA PHE A 26 7.12 -9.06 8.32
C PHE A 26 7.55 -9.80 9.59
N PHE A 27 7.48 -9.17 10.76
CA PHE A 27 7.82 -9.82 12.03
C PHE A 27 6.65 -10.57 12.68
N SER A 28 5.41 -10.29 12.27
CA SER A 28 4.21 -10.89 12.87
C SER A 28 3.84 -12.24 12.27
N GLU A 29 4.20 -12.51 11.01
CA GLU A 29 3.77 -13.74 10.33
C GLU A 29 4.66 -14.94 10.66
N LYS A 30 3.99 -16.03 11.07
CA LYS A 30 4.62 -17.30 11.50
C LYS A 30 5.01 -18.21 10.32
N SER A 31 4.63 -17.84 9.09
CA SER A 31 4.82 -18.62 7.86
C SER A 31 4.72 -17.68 6.64
N LEU A 32 5.80 -16.96 6.35
CA LEU A 32 5.84 -16.03 5.23
C LEU A 32 5.94 -16.78 3.90
N ASN A 33 4.90 -16.71 3.07
CA ASN A 33 4.98 -17.11 1.67
C ASN A 33 5.85 -16.09 0.92
N MET A 34 6.93 -16.54 0.27
CA MET A 34 7.87 -15.63 -0.43
C MET A 34 7.20 -14.80 -1.53
N ASN A 35 6.10 -15.29 -2.11
CA ASN A 35 5.31 -14.54 -3.07
C ASN A 35 4.53 -13.37 -2.43
N GLU A 36 4.01 -13.54 -1.20
CA GLU A 36 3.31 -12.48 -0.47
C GLU A 36 4.27 -11.41 0.02
N VAL A 37 5.45 -11.81 0.48
CA VAL A 37 6.53 -10.89 0.87
C VAL A 37 6.99 -10.04 -0.31
N SER A 38 7.23 -10.67 -1.46
CA SER A 38 7.68 -9.96 -2.66
C SER A 38 6.59 -9.04 -3.22
N ALA A 39 5.32 -9.45 -3.21
CA ALA A 39 4.20 -8.60 -3.60
C ALA A 39 4.08 -7.37 -2.67
N SER A 40 4.16 -7.57 -1.36
CA SER A 40 4.10 -6.50 -0.35
C SER A 40 5.29 -5.52 -0.49
N ALA A 41 6.50 -6.04 -0.72
CA ALA A 41 7.69 -5.22 -0.94
C ALA A 41 7.58 -4.38 -2.23
N MET A 42 7.03 -4.97 -3.29
CA MET A 42 6.79 -4.26 -4.57
C MET A 42 5.68 -3.22 -4.44
N SER A 43 4.65 -3.48 -3.65
CA SER A 43 3.61 -2.50 -3.32
C SER A 43 4.20 -1.32 -2.56
N LEU A 44 4.97 -1.57 -1.50
CA LEU A 44 5.69 -0.55 -0.74
C LEU A 44 6.61 0.28 -1.65
N PHE A 45 7.38 -0.38 -2.51
CA PHE A 45 8.26 0.29 -3.46
C PHE A 45 7.47 1.20 -4.42
N SER A 46 6.35 0.71 -4.94
CA SER A 46 5.48 1.47 -5.84
C SER A 46 4.87 2.69 -5.15
N ILE A 47 4.36 2.53 -3.92
CA ILE A 47 3.86 3.64 -3.10
C ILE A 47 4.95 4.69 -2.86
N CYS A 48 6.17 4.26 -2.51
CA CYS A 48 7.30 5.18 -2.34
C CYS A 48 7.56 5.98 -3.62
N VAL A 49 7.60 5.29 -4.76
CA VAL A 49 7.78 5.90 -6.07
C VAL A 49 6.66 6.90 -6.39
N PHE A 50 5.41 6.58 -6.07
CA PHE A 50 4.28 7.47 -6.36
C PHE A 50 4.28 8.71 -5.49
N VAL A 51 4.53 8.56 -4.18
CA VAL A 51 4.64 9.69 -3.26
C VAL A 51 5.78 10.60 -3.66
N ILE A 52 6.97 10.04 -3.89
CA ILE A 52 8.14 10.84 -4.29
C ILE A 52 7.90 11.47 -5.67
N GLY A 53 7.37 10.71 -6.62
CA GLY A 53 7.11 11.17 -7.99
C GLY A 53 6.10 12.30 -8.06
N PHE A 54 5.11 12.31 -7.16
CA PHE A 54 4.16 13.41 -7.07
C PHE A 54 4.83 14.75 -6.73
N TYR A 55 5.88 14.73 -5.91
CA TYR A 55 6.61 15.95 -5.50
C TYR A 55 7.88 16.20 -6.32
N ASN A 56 8.38 15.18 -7.02
CA ASN A 56 9.63 15.26 -7.77
C ASN A 56 9.43 14.85 -9.24
N PRO A 57 9.37 15.83 -10.16
CA PRO A 57 9.14 15.55 -11.57
C PRO A 57 10.27 14.73 -12.21
N LEU A 58 11.48 14.67 -11.61
CA LEU A 58 12.57 13.83 -12.13
C LEU A 58 12.23 12.34 -12.07
N VAL A 59 11.51 11.90 -11.03
CA VAL A 59 11.07 10.50 -10.91
C VAL A 59 10.06 10.17 -12.00
N VAL A 60 9.14 11.10 -12.28
CA VAL A 60 8.16 10.95 -13.36
C VAL A 60 8.82 10.96 -14.73
N GLN A 61 9.85 11.79 -14.94
CA GLN A 61 10.62 11.81 -16.19
C GLN A 61 11.44 10.52 -16.39
N PHE A 62 12.01 9.98 -15.31
CA PHE A 62 12.82 8.77 -15.37
C PHE A 62 11.97 7.51 -15.61
N LEU A 63 10.86 7.37 -14.89
CA LEU A 63 9.98 6.21 -15.00
C LEU A 63 8.98 6.33 -16.16
N GLY A 64 8.49 7.54 -16.42
CA GLY A 64 7.54 7.83 -17.49
C GLY A 64 6.35 6.88 -17.49
N ILE A 65 6.12 6.22 -18.63
CA ILE A 65 4.98 5.34 -18.86
C ILE A 65 4.97 4.09 -17.96
N LEU A 66 6.10 3.71 -17.35
CA LEU A 66 6.18 2.57 -16.42
C LEU A 66 5.35 2.78 -15.15
N ILE A 67 5.01 4.03 -14.80
CA ILE A 67 4.15 4.33 -13.64
C ILE A 67 2.77 3.68 -13.81
N ILE A 68 2.26 3.57 -15.04
CA ILE A 68 0.94 3.02 -15.33
C ILE A 68 0.87 1.52 -14.99
N PRO A 69 1.69 0.62 -15.58
CA PRO A 69 1.65 -0.79 -15.22
C PRO A 69 2.03 -1.03 -13.75
N MET A 70 2.94 -0.24 -13.16
CA MET A 70 3.23 -0.34 -11.71
C MET A 70 1.99 -0.06 -10.86
N THR A 71 1.24 0.98 -11.20
CA THR A 71 0.00 1.35 -10.48
C THR A 71 -1.05 0.25 -10.63
N LEU A 72 -1.28 -0.26 -11.84
CA LEU A 72 -2.28 -1.29 -12.09
C LEU A 72 -1.95 -2.62 -11.41
N ILE A 73 -0.69 -3.07 -11.48
CA ILE A 73 -0.25 -4.31 -10.84
C ILE A 73 -0.36 -4.20 -9.33
N GLY A 74 0.06 -3.07 -8.76
CA GLY A 74 -0.03 -2.87 -7.32
C GLY A 74 -1.48 -2.82 -6.82
N ILE A 75 -2.39 -2.11 -7.52
CA ILE A 75 -3.83 -2.13 -7.19
C ILE A 75 -4.38 -3.57 -7.25
N TYR A 76 -4.03 -4.33 -8.28
CA TYR A 76 -4.49 -5.71 -8.42
C TYR A 76 -4.01 -6.60 -7.27
N TRP A 77 -2.74 -6.50 -6.88
CA TRP A 77 -2.18 -7.28 -5.78
C TRP A 77 -2.76 -6.88 -4.43
N GLU A 78 -2.90 -5.60 -4.15
CA GLU A 78 -3.53 -5.13 -2.91
C GLU A 78 -4.99 -5.57 -2.81
N PHE A 79 -5.74 -5.51 -3.91
CA PHE A 79 -7.11 -6.00 -3.93
C PHE A 79 -7.18 -7.51 -3.68
N THR A 80 -6.26 -8.28 -4.27
CA THR A 80 -6.19 -9.74 -4.08
C THR A 80 -5.79 -10.10 -2.64
N SER A 81 -4.79 -9.40 -2.09
CA SER A 81 -4.32 -9.58 -0.72
C SER A 81 -5.41 -9.20 0.29
N ALA A 82 -6.09 -8.08 0.10
CA ALA A 82 -7.20 -7.68 0.96
C ALA A 82 -8.34 -8.71 0.97
N ILE A 83 -8.68 -9.31 -0.18
CA ILE A 83 -9.67 -10.40 -0.24
C ILE A 83 -9.19 -11.63 0.55
N TYR A 84 -7.93 -12.01 0.37
CA TYR A 84 -7.36 -13.17 1.03
C TYR A 84 -7.27 -12.98 2.55
N GLU A 85 -6.77 -11.82 3.00
CA GLU A 85 -6.70 -11.44 4.41
C GLU A 85 -8.08 -11.35 5.04
N THR A 86 -9.06 -10.78 4.34
CA THR A 86 -10.44 -10.72 4.83
C THR A 86 -11.02 -12.13 5.00
N GLY A 87 -10.76 -13.04 4.05
CA GLY A 87 -11.19 -14.44 4.14
C GLY A 87 -10.54 -15.17 5.31
N ASN A 88 -9.22 -15.06 5.46
CA ASN A 88 -8.50 -15.69 6.58
C ASN A 88 -8.93 -15.11 7.94
N ALA A 89 -9.10 -13.79 8.04
CA ALA A 89 -9.56 -13.15 9.26
C ALA A 89 -10.99 -13.58 9.63
N GLN A 90 -11.87 -13.76 8.65
CA GLN A 90 -13.21 -14.31 8.88
C GLN A 90 -13.13 -15.75 9.40
N ASP A 91 -12.29 -16.60 8.81
CA ASP A 91 -12.12 -17.99 9.23
C ASP A 91 -11.48 -18.12 10.62
N GLU A 92 -10.56 -17.23 10.98
CA GLU A 92 -9.88 -17.22 12.28
C GLU A 92 -10.81 -16.68 13.38
N LEU A 93 -11.51 -15.57 13.12
CA LEU A 93 -12.52 -15.03 14.03
C LEU A 93 -13.71 -15.99 14.22
N ALA A 94 -14.09 -16.75 13.19
CA ALA A 94 -15.13 -17.78 13.30
C ALA A 94 -14.76 -18.91 14.29
N ARG A 95 -13.46 -19.17 14.50
CA ARG A 95 -12.95 -20.18 15.43
C ARG A 95 -12.85 -19.68 16.88
N GLU A 96 -12.85 -18.38 17.11
CA GLU A 96 -12.77 -17.80 18.46
C GLU A 96 -14.16 -17.71 19.12
N ALA A 97 -14.54 -18.74 19.88
CA ALA A 97 -15.86 -18.86 20.50
C ALA A 97 -16.26 -17.74 21.49
N ASP A 98 -15.31 -16.92 21.95
CA ASP A 98 -15.51 -15.89 22.98
C ASP A 98 -15.86 -14.50 22.44
N LEU A 99 -15.79 -14.25 21.13
CA LEU A 99 -16.11 -12.94 20.55
C LEU A 99 -17.55 -12.86 20.06
N SER A 100 -18.25 -11.77 20.40
CA SER A 100 -19.55 -11.47 19.81
C SER A 100 -19.43 -11.09 18.33
N ASP A 101 -20.47 -11.34 17.53
CA ASP A 101 -20.48 -11.01 16.09
C ASP A 101 -20.21 -9.51 15.82
N GLY A 102 -20.61 -8.64 16.75
CA GLY A 102 -20.33 -7.21 16.69
C GLY A 102 -18.85 -6.85 16.88
N GLU A 103 -18.17 -7.51 17.83
CA GLU A 103 -16.74 -7.30 18.09
C GLU A 103 -15.87 -7.86 16.96
N ARG A 104 -16.22 -9.04 16.42
CA ARG A 104 -15.57 -9.61 15.23
C ARG A 104 -15.64 -8.65 14.05
N THR A 105 -16.84 -8.14 13.75
CA THR A 105 -17.06 -7.19 12.65
C THR A 105 -16.28 -5.89 12.84
N LEU A 106 -16.19 -5.39 14.08
CA LEU A 106 -15.45 -4.18 14.40
C LEU A 106 -13.94 -4.38 14.21
N LEU A 107 -13.37 -5.48 14.71
CA LEU A 107 -11.95 -5.78 14.54
C LEU A 107 -11.56 -5.95 13.06
N LEU A 108 -12.39 -6.67 12.30
CA LEU A 108 -12.19 -6.87 10.86
C LEU A 108 -12.22 -5.53 10.10
N ASN A 109 -13.21 -4.69 10.40
CA ASN A 109 -13.34 -3.38 9.76
C ASN A 109 -12.23 -2.41 10.16
N VAL A 110 -11.71 -2.48 11.38
CA VAL A 110 -10.57 -1.66 11.82
C VAL A 110 -9.29 -2.10 11.12
N ALA A 111 -9.03 -3.41 11.01
CA ALA A 111 -7.86 -3.93 10.32
C ALA A 111 -7.87 -3.58 8.82
N ILE A 112 -8.99 -3.87 8.14
CA ILE A 112 -9.18 -3.51 6.72
C ILE A 112 -9.12 -1.99 6.54
N GLY A 113 -9.79 -1.24 7.41
CA GLY A 113 -9.86 0.22 7.36
C GLY A 113 -8.49 0.86 7.52
N PHE A 114 -7.64 0.34 8.42
CA PHE A 114 -6.30 0.86 8.63
C PHE A 114 -5.37 0.56 7.45
N ASN A 115 -5.44 -0.66 6.89
CA ASN A 115 -4.68 -1.03 5.70
C ASN A 115 -5.12 -0.16 4.49
N ALA A 116 -6.42 -0.02 4.28
CA ALA A 116 -6.98 0.84 3.24
C ALA A 116 -6.61 2.32 3.41
N LEU A 117 -6.61 2.87 4.63
CA LEU A 117 -6.30 4.28 4.87
C LEU A 117 -4.86 4.64 4.51
N ILE A 118 -3.96 3.65 4.46
CA ILE A 118 -2.53 3.87 4.28
C ILE A 118 -2.11 3.48 2.88
N VAL A 119 -2.60 2.36 2.36
CA VAL A 119 -2.27 1.87 1.02
C VAL A 119 -2.99 2.69 -0.07
N VAL A 120 -4.29 2.99 0.11
CA VAL A 120 -5.11 3.66 -0.92
C VAL A 120 -4.57 5.04 -1.32
N PRO A 121 -4.18 5.94 -0.39
CA PRO A 121 -3.62 7.24 -0.78
C PRO A 121 -2.39 7.13 -1.69
N GLY A 122 -1.53 6.12 -1.47
CA GLY A 122 -0.35 5.88 -2.30
C GLY A 122 -0.72 5.53 -3.74
N TYR A 123 -1.70 4.65 -3.93
CA TYR A 123 -2.20 4.29 -5.25
C TYR A 123 -3.01 5.40 -5.93
N VAL A 124 -3.72 6.23 -5.15
CA VAL A 124 -4.35 7.44 -5.69
C VAL A 124 -3.31 8.39 -6.29
N LEU A 125 -2.17 8.58 -5.62
CA LEU A 125 -1.04 9.35 -6.19
C LEU A 125 -0.50 8.68 -7.46
N GLY A 126 -0.41 7.34 -7.50
CA GLY A 126 -0.03 6.59 -8.70
C GLY A 126 -0.99 6.81 -9.88
N ILE A 127 -2.30 6.87 -9.63
CA ILE A 127 -3.32 7.18 -10.64
C ILE A 127 -3.15 8.63 -11.14
N ILE A 128 -2.97 9.59 -10.23
CA ILE A 128 -2.75 11.00 -10.62
C ILE A 128 -1.50 11.14 -11.50
N LEU A 129 -0.41 10.48 -11.11
CA LEU A 129 0.81 10.45 -11.92
C LEU A 129 0.60 9.78 -13.27
N SER A 130 -0.18 8.70 -13.33
CA SER A 130 -0.53 8.03 -14.58
C SER A 130 -1.29 8.96 -15.54
N ILE A 131 -2.23 9.74 -15.04
CA ILE A 131 -2.97 10.77 -15.81
C ILE A 131 -2.00 11.84 -16.33
N TYR A 132 -1.08 12.31 -15.48
CA TYR A 132 -0.07 13.30 -15.86
C TYR A 132 0.87 12.79 -16.95
N VAL A 133 1.34 11.54 -16.84
CA VAL A 133 2.20 10.89 -17.85
C VAL A 133 1.49 10.72 -19.19
N LEU A 134 0.18 10.50 -19.19
CA LEU A 134 -0.62 10.39 -20.41
C LEU A 134 -0.90 11.76 -21.07
N GLY A 135 -0.51 12.87 -20.44
CA GLY A 135 -0.73 14.22 -20.98
C GLY A 135 -2.21 14.62 -21.00
N ILE A 136 -3.04 14.03 -20.14
CA ILE A 136 -4.48 14.30 -20.04
C ILE A 136 -4.76 15.58 -19.24
N VAL A 137 -3.74 16.15 -18.57
CA VAL A 137 -3.81 17.38 -17.75
C VAL A 137 -2.63 18.29 -18.06
#